data_AF-A0A7C7MFE8-F1
#
_entry.id   AF-A0A7C7MFE8-F1
#
_cell.length_a   1.000
_cell.length_b   1.000
_cell.length_c   1.000
_cell.angle_alpha   90.00
_cell.angle_beta   90.00
_cell.angle_gamma   90.00
#
_symmetry.space_group_name_H-M   'P 1'
#
loop_
_entity.id
_entity.type
_entity.pdbx_description
1 polymer ?
#
loop_
_entity_poly.entity_id
_entity_poly.type
_entity_poly.pdbx_seq_one_letter_code
_entity_poly.pdbx_strand_id
1 'polypeptide(L)' 'MQNSENNEYKIAFMPSGKRGNFLAGTKILDAARELGVDIDSVCGGRALCGRCQVEFVGGEFAKLGISSK' A
#
# COMPACT_ATOMS: atom_id res chain seq x y z
N MET A 1 -8.30 -7.86 22.87
CA MET A 1 -7.05 -7.07 23.04
C MET A 1 -6.95 -6.14 21.85
N GLN A 2 -6.82 -4.84 22.17
CA GLN A 2 -6.55 -3.67 21.31
C GLN A 2 -7.69 -3.20 20.39
N ASN A 3 -8.26 -2.05 20.78
CA ASN A 3 -9.21 -1.23 20.04
C ASN A 3 -8.61 -0.82 18.69
N SER A 4 -9.16 -1.33 17.60
CA SER A 4 -8.88 -0.80 16.26
C SER A 4 -9.74 0.44 16.06
N GLU A 5 -9.16 1.62 16.29
CA GLU A 5 -9.70 2.82 15.65
C GLU A 5 -9.75 2.54 14.14
N ASN A 6 -10.94 2.65 13.54
CA ASN A 6 -11.22 2.26 12.16
C ASN A 6 -10.63 3.28 11.17
N ASN A 7 -9.35 3.60 11.31
CA ASN A 7 -8.62 4.52 10.44
C ASN A 7 -8.33 3.80 9.12
N GLU A 8 -9.14 4.12 8.12
CA GLU A 8 -8.89 3.76 6.74
C GLU A 8 -7.93 4.77 6.09
N TYR A 9 -6.93 4.26 5.39
CA TYR A 9 -5.97 5.02 4.62
C TYR A 9 -6.16 4.73 3.14
N LYS A 10 -6.16 5.78 2.32
CA LYS A 10 -6.16 5.65 0.86
C LYS A 10 -4.74 5.39 0.38
N ILE A 11 -4.55 4.32 -0.39
CA ILE A 11 -3.27 3.95 -1.00
C ILE A 11 -3.43 4.02 -2.51
N ALA A 12 -2.44 4.58 -3.20
CA ALA A 12 -2.33 4.58 -4.66
C ALA A 12 -0.95 4.07 -5.08
N PHE A 13 -0.92 3.06 -5.95
CA PHE A 13 0.30 2.48 -6.50
C PHE A 13 0.62 3.10 -7.84
N MET A 14 1.85 3.58 -7.99
CA MET A 14 2.40 4.11 -9.24
C MET A 14 3.53 3.18 -9.74
N PRO A 15 3.70 3.00 -11.06
CA PRO A 15 2.96 3.64 -12.16
C PRO A 15 1.61 2.98 -12.50
N SER A 16 1.22 1.89 -11.84
CA SER A 16 0.04 1.08 -12.20
C SER A 16 -1.30 1.83 -12.10
N GLY A 17 -1.37 2.91 -11.32
CA GLY A 17 -2.56 3.74 -11.12
C GLY A 17 -3.63 3.10 -10.24
N LYS A 18 -3.36 1.91 -9.69
CA LYS A 18 -4.31 1.15 -8.86
C LYS A 18 -4.41 1.77 -7.49
N ARG A 19 -5.64 1.86 -6.96
CA ARG A 19 -5.92 2.55 -5.69
C ARG A 19 -7.07 1.92 -4.92
N GLY A 20 -7.01 2.02 -3.59
CA GLY A 20 -8.02 1.50 -2.68
C GLY A 20 -7.89 2.11 -1.29
N ASN A 21 -8.84 1.79 -0.41
CA ASN A 21 -8.80 2.16 1.01
C ASN A 21 -8.50 0.91 1.83
N PHE A 22 -7.61 1.04 2.82
CA PHE A 22 -7.17 -0.08 3.64
C PHE A 22 -7.10 0.35 5.10
N LEU A 23 -7.42 -0.57 6.00
CA LEU A 23 -7.31 -0.31 7.43
C LEU A 23 -5.84 -0.12 7.85
N ALA A 24 -5.65 0.70 8.87
CA ALA A 24 -4.38 0.82 9.58
C ALA A 24 -3.78 -0.58 9.89
N GLY A 25 -2.49 -0.75 9.62
CA GLY A 25 -1.80 -2.03 9.85
C GLY A 25 -1.88 -3.03 8.69
N THR A 26 -2.68 -2.76 7.66
CA THR A 26 -2.63 -3.55 6.41
C THR A 26 -1.22 -3.43 5.80
N LYS A 27 -0.58 -4.56 5.50
CA LYS A 27 0.73 -4.56 4.85
C LYS A 27 0.59 -4.06 3.41
N ILE A 28 1.54 -3.24 2.98
CA ILE A 28 1.56 -2.69 1.61
C ILE A 28 1.56 -3.79 0.54
N LEU A 29 2.27 -4.90 0.77
CA LEU A 29 2.26 -6.05 -0.14
C LEU A 29 0.87 -6.70 -0.25
N ASP A 30 0.12 -6.77 0.84
CA ASP A 30 -1.22 -7.37 0.84
C ASP A 30 -2.21 -6.43 0.13
N ALA A 31 -2.12 -5.12 0.38
CA ALA A 31 -2.88 -4.10 -0.37
C ALA A 31 -2.57 -4.12 -1.88
N ALA A 32 -1.29 -4.28 -2.25
CA ALA A 32 -0.85 -4.41 -3.63
C ALA A 32 -1.48 -5.64 -4.31
N ARG A 33 -1.47 -6.79 -3.62
CA ARG A 33 -2.08 -8.04 -4.12
C ARG A 33 -3.59 -7.95 -4.26
N GLU A 34 -4.27 -7.34 -3.30
CA GLU A 34 -5.74 -7.16 -3.34
C GLU A 34 -6.16 -6.30 -4.54
N LEU A 35 -5.40 -5.25 -4.85
CA LEU A 35 -5.62 -4.44 -6.06
C LEU A 35 -5.12 -5.14 -7.34
N GLY A 36 -4.33 -6.22 -7.22
CA GLY A 36 -3.68 -6.92 -8.32
C GLY A 36 -2.54 -6.12 -8.96
N VAL A 37 -1.85 -5.27 -8.20
CA VAL A 37 -0.62 -4.61 -8.65
C VAL A 37 0.41 -5.68 -8.99
N ASP A 38 1.03 -5.52 -10.16
CA ASP A 38 2.06 -6.44 -10.65
C ASP A 38 3.37 -6.18 -9.88
N ILE A 39 3.55 -6.90 -8.77
CA ILE A 39 4.74 -6.84 -7.94
C ILE A 39 5.18 -8.25 -7.53
N ASP A 40 6.44 -8.56 -7.81
CA ASP A 40 7.00 -9.88 -7.53
C ASP A 40 7.24 -10.10 -6.05
N SER A 41 6.76 -11.22 -5.51
CA SER A 41 7.05 -11.62 -4.13
C SER A 41 7.28 -13.13 -4.01
N VAL A 42 8.44 -13.58 -4.49
CA VAL A 42 8.86 -14.99 -4.43
C VAL A 42 9.03 -15.50 -2.99
N CYS A 43 9.36 -14.62 -2.04
CA CYS A 43 9.47 -14.98 -0.63
C CYS A 43 8.12 -14.98 0.10
N GLY A 44 7.03 -14.56 -0.54
CA GLY A 44 5.70 -14.50 0.08
C GLY A 44 5.55 -13.44 1.17
N GLY A 45 6.34 -12.36 1.16
CA GLY A 45 6.29 -11.31 2.20
C GLY A 45 7.12 -11.60 3.46
N ARG A 46 8.08 -12.53 3.38
CA ARG A 46 9.02 -12.86 4.48
C ARG A 46 10.27 -11.97 4.55
N ALA A 47 10.35 -10.94 3.71
CA ALA A 47 11.48 -10.00 3.64
C ALA A 47 12.85 -10.64 3.31
N LEU A 48 12.88 -11.73 2.53
CA LEU A 48 14.11 -12.46 2.19
C LEU A 48 14.69 -12.13 0.81
N CYS A 49 13.89 -11.55 -0.10
CA CYS A 49 14.27 -11.43 -1.52
C CYS A 49 14.35 -9.99 -2.06
N GLY A 50 13.83 -9.00 -1.33
CA GLY A 50 13.82 -7.60 -1.75
C GLY A 50 12.94 -7.25 -2.98
N ARG A 51 12.34 -8.22 -3.68
CA ARG A 51 11.65 -7.96 -4.97
C ARG A 51 10.36 -7.14 -4.88
N CYS A 52 9.70 -7.14 -3.71
CA CYS A 52 8.49 -6.36 -3.49
C CYS A 52 8.74 -5.04 -2.74
N GLN A 53 9.95 -4.50 -2.85
CA GLN A 53 10.27 -3.18 -2.30
C GLN A 53 9.55 -2.08 -3.08
N VAL A 54 9.06 -1.09 -2.35
CA VAL A 54 8.39 0.10 -2.90
C VAL A 54 8.92 1.32 -2.19
N GLU A 55 8.86 2.46 -2.86
CA GLU A 55 9.19 3.76 -2.28
C GLU A 55 7.92 4.45 -1.80
N PHE A 56 7.97 5.00 -0.59
CA PHE A 56 6.90 5.86 -0.10
C PHE A 56 7.07 7.27 -0.65
N VAL A 57 6.03 7.80 -1.28
CA VAL A 57 6.02 9.16 -1.79
C VAL A 57 4.97 9.96 -1.03
N GLY A 58 5.45 10.82 -0.12
CA GLY A 58 4.62 11.76 0.63
C GLY A 58 4.36 13.05 -0.17
N GLY A 59 3.35 13.81 0.24
CA GLY A 59 2.99 15.10 -0.37
C GLY A 59 1.49 15.26 -0.66
N GLU A 60 1.17 16.31 -1.42
CA GLU A 60 -0.19 16.58 -1.88
C GLU A 60 -0.37 16.19 -3.34
N PHE A 61 -1.26 15.24 -3.58
CA PHE A 61 -1.56 14.70 -4.90
C PHE A 61 -3.01 15.04 -5.28
N ALA A 62 -3.23 16.27 -5.76
CA ALA A 62 -4.57 16.77 -6.10
C ALA A 62 -5.34 15.85 -7.05
N LYS A 63 -4.68 15.32 -8.10
CA LYS A 63 -5.30 14.39 -9.07
C LYS A 63 -5.79 13.08 -8.44
N LEU A 64 -5.17 12.66 -7.33
CA LEU A 64 -5.51 11.43 -6.61
C LEU A 64 -6.42 11.70 -5.41
N GLY A 65 -6.58 12.96 -5.02
CA GLY A 65 -7.27 13.35 -3.78
C GLY A 65 -6.61 12.72 -2.56
N ILE A 66 -5.27 12.80 -2.50
CA ILE A 66 -4.43 12.27 -1.41
C ILE A 66 -3.60 13.43 -0.85
N SER A 67 -3.67 13.64 0.47
CA SER A 67 -2.70 14.42 1.23
C SER A 67 -2.03 13.46 2.20
N SER A 68 -0.72 13.28 2.05
CA SER A 68 0.09 12.35 2.84
C SER A 68 1.22 13.13 3.50
N LYS A 69 1.31 13.01 4.82
CA LYS A 69 2.29 13.70 5.67
C LYS A 69 3.02 12.69 6.53
#